data_AF-A0A4Q9FDY1-F1
#
_entry.id   AF-A0A4Q9FDY1-F1
#
_cell.length_a   1.000
_cell.length_b   1.000
_cell.length_c   1.000
_cell.angle_alpha   90.00
_cell.angle_beta   90.00
_cell.angle_gamma   90.00
#
_symmetry.space_group_name_H-M   'P 1'
#
loop_
_entity.id
_entity.type
_entity.pdbx_description
1 polymer ?
#
loop_
_entity_poly.entity_id
_entity_poly.type
_entity_poly.pdbx_seq_one_letter_code
_entity_poly.pdbx_strand_id
1 'polypeptide(L)'
;MVKLKGIIEQLIEFGTKPMLNSNDNELKITELLVGLYSEYLKLDKSELDNETRDDVPEFEYEKVRKFVEINFPEYGWYHSLINSHKITESENLVTGDAIDDLTDIIKDMMEVKWTIENESASNGMWLFNFLMQHHCEQHLVNFLKYAKDQKG
;
A
#
# COMPACT_ATOMS: atom_id res chain seq x y z
N MET A 1 13.70 -10.09 4.40
CA MET A 1 13.51 -9.15 5.54
C MET A 1 14.18 -7.79 5.33
N VAL A 2 15.51 -7.69 5.16
CA VAL A 2 16.21 -6.38 4.97
C VAL A 2 15.62 -5.56 3.83
N LYS A 3 15.37 -6.21 2.68
CA LYS A 3 14.78 -5.56 1.51
C LYS A 3 13.36 -5.03 1.77
N LEU A 4 12.48 -5.87 2.32
CA LEU A 4 11.11 -5.48 2.71
C LEU A 4 11.11 -4.29 3.67
N LYS A 5 11.93 -4.33 4.73
CA LYS A 5 12.03 -3.23 5.69
C LYS A 5 12.43 -1.92 5.00
N GLY A 6 13.44 -1.95 4.12
CA GLY A 6 13.85 -0.77 3.36
C GLY A 6 12.78 -0.24 2.39
N ILE A 7 11.94 -1.11 1.83
CA ILE A 7 10.78 -0.70 1.00
C ILE A 7 9.73 -0.01 1.87
N ILE A 8 9.36 -0.63 3.00
CA ILE A 8 8.39 -0.11 3.96
C ILE A 8 8.81 1.27 4.47
N GLU A 9 10.07 1.43 4.87
CA GLU A 9 10.60 2.72 5.35
C GLU A 9 10.47 3.81 4.30
N GLN A 10 10.82 3.52 3.04
CA GLN A 10 10.70 4.47 1.93
C GLN A 10 9.24 4.78 1.58
N LEU A 11 8.32 3.81 1.65
CA LEU A 11 6.88 4.04 1.43
C LEU A 11 6.32 5.01 2.48
N ILE A 12 6.66 4.80 3.75
CA ILE A 12 6.18 5.64 4.86
C ILE A 12 6.61 7.10 4.71
N GLU A 13 7.73 7.38 4.06
CA GLU A 13 8.17 8.75 3.81
C GLU A 13 7.14 9.57 3.04
N PHE A 14 6.45 8.96 2.08
CA PHE A 14 5.41 9.62 1.29
C PHE A 14 4.16 9.99 2.10
N GLY A 15 3.92 9.34 3.23
CA GLY A 15 2.79 9.63 4.12
C GLY A 15 3.17 10.41 5.38
N THR A 16 4.44 10.79 5.56
CA THR A 16 4.91 11.41 6.82
C THR A 16 5.68 12.71 6.64
N LYS A 17 6.14 13.02 5.43
CA LYS A 17 6.84 14.27 5.12
C LYS A 17 6.66 14.68 3.65
N PRO A 18 6.82 15.98 3.31
CA PRO A 18 6.85 16.42 1.92
C PRO A 18 8.12 15.95 1.20
N MET A 19 7.98 15.52 -0.05
CA MET A 19 9.06 15.16 -0.97
C MET A 19 9.39 16.35 -1.88
N LEU A 20 10.68 16.60 -2.11
CA LEU A 20 11.14 17.79 -2.85
C LEU A 20 10.97 17.69 -4.38
N ASN A 21 10.82 16.48 -4.95
CA ASN A 21 10.81 16.25 -6.41
C ASN A 21 9.59 15.41 -6.86
N SER A 22 8.48 16.06 -7.25
CA SER A 22 7.23 15.37 -7.64
C SER A 22 7.36 14.41 -8.83
N ASN A 23 8.12 14.77 -9.86
CA ASN A 23 8.24 13.92 -11.07
C ASN A 23 8.98 12.60 -10.82
N ASP A 24 9.95 12.59 -9.90
CA ASP A 24 10.66 11.37 -9.52
C ASP A 24 9.80 10.50 -8.58
N ASN A 25 8.87 11.12 -7.84
CA ASN A 25 8.01 10.43 -6.88
C ASN A 25 7.11 9.39 -7.54
N GLU A 26 6.55 9.67 -8.71
CA GLU A 26 5.61 8.73 -9.37
C GLU A 26 6.29 7.42 -9.79
N LEU A 27 7.47 7.51 -10.40
CA LEU A 27 8.25 6.33 -10.76
C LEU A 27 8.67 5.60 -9.49
N LYS A 28 9.16 6.35 -8.49
CA LYS A 28 9.64 5.79 -7.24
C LYS A 28 8.55 5.05 -6.47
N ILE A 29 7.35 5.62 -6.33
CA ILE A 29 6.24 4.95 -5.64
C ILE A 29 5.84 3.67 -6.38
N THR A 30 5.80 3.70 -7.71
CA THR A 30 5.51 2.52 -8.53
C THR A 30 6.54 1.41 -8.32
N GLU A 31 7.84 1.74 -8.34
CA GLU A 31 8.92 0.79 -8.07
C GLU A 31 8.83 0.19 -6.66
N LEU A 32 8.53 1.01 -5.66
CA LEU A 32 8.37 0.56 -4.27
C LEU A 32 7.17 -0.37 -4.12
N LEU A 33 6.02 -0.06 -4.72
CA LEU A 33 4.83 -0.91 -4.69
C LEU A 33 5.06 -2.25 -5.40
N VAL A 34 5.68 -2.24 -6.59
CA VAL A 34 6.07 -3.49 -7.28
C VAL A 34 7.06 -4.28 -6.43
N GLY A 35 8.01 -3.60 -5.78
CA GLY A 35 8.94 -4.19 -4.82
C GLY A 35 8.21 -4.85 -3.64
N LEU A 36 7.25 -4.14 -3.04
CA LEU A 36 6.44 -4.61 -1.91
C LEU A 36 5.68 -5.87 -2.29
N TYR A 37 5.00 -5.86 -3.44
CA TYR A 37 4.26 -7.00 -3.94
C TYR A 37 5.18 -8.18 -4.27
N SER A 38 6.37 -7.92 -4.82
CA SER A 38 7.38 -8.96 -5.06
C SER A 38 7.85 -9.62 -3.77
N GLU A 39 8.00 -8.88 -2.67
CA GLU A 39 8.37 -9.46 -1.37
C GLU A 39 7.20 -10.25 -0.75
N TYR A 40 5.96 -9.77 -0.89
CA TYR A 40 4.76 -10.52 -0.49
C TYR A 40 4.66 -11.88 -1.18
N LEU A 41 4.86 -11.93 -2.50
CA LEU A 41 4.79 -13.19 -3.27
C LEU A 41 5.90 -14.20 -2.90
N LYS A 42 7.01 -13.74 -2.31
CA LYS A 42 8.13 -14.59 -1.88
C LYS A 42 8.03 -15.03 -0.43
N LEU A 43 7.06 -14.50 0.31
CA LEU A 43 6.91 -14.79 1.73
C LEU A 43 6.57 -16.27 1.92
N ASP A 44 7.31 -16.96 2.77
CA ASP A 44 6.94 -18.30 3.22
C ASP A 44 5.80 -18.18 4.23
N LYS A 45 4.60 -18.62 3.82
CA LYS A 45 3.39 -18.51 4.62
C LYS A 45 3.21 -19.67 5.59
N SER A 46 4.02 -20.73 5.47
CA SER A 46 3.86 -21.95 6.27
C SER A 46 4.26 -21.77 7.75
N GLU A 47 5.02 -20.72 8.05
CA GLU A 47 5.55 -20.42 9.40
C GLU A 47 4.88 -19.20 10.05
N LEU A 48 3.79 -18.67 9.47
CA LEU A 48 3.09 -17.49 10.00
C LEU A 48 1.97 -17.94 10.95
N ASP A 49 2.28 -18.05 12.23
CA ASP A 49 1.30 -18.33 13.27
C ASP A 49 0.36 -17.11 13.48
N ASN A 50 -0.93 -17.38 13.71
CA ASN A 50 -1.92 -16.33 14.01
C ASN A 50 -1.66 -15.72 15.38
N GLU A 51 -1.03 -14.54 15.42
CA GLU A 51 -0.88 -13.75 16.63
C GLU A 51 -1.90 -12.61 16.71
N THR A 52 -2.31 -12.28 17.94
CA THR A 52 -3.29 -11.24 18.24
C THR A 52 -2.67 -9.84 18.17
N ARG A 53 -3.42 -8.90 17.59
CA ARG A 53 -3.03 -7.50 17.28
C ARG A 53 -3.38 -6.52 18.40
N ASP A 54 -3.19 -6.90 19.67
CA ASP A 54 -3.81 -6.16 20.77
C ASP A 54 -3.18 -4.78 21.02
N ASP A 55 -1.93 -4.55 20.59
CA ASP A 55 -1.16 -3.36 20.97
C ASP A 55 -0.78 -2.40 19.82
N VAL A 56 -1.17 -2.69 18.56
CA VAL A 56 -0.81 -1.83 17.42
C VAL A 56 -1.50 -0.46 17.55
N PRO A 57 -0.76 0.66 17.54
CA PRO A 57 -1.35 1.98 17.68
C PRO A 57 -2.17 2.35 16.44
N GLU A 58 -3.24 3.11 16.66
CA GLU A 58 -4.00 3.70 15.57
C GLU A 58 -3.24 4.87 14.97
N PHE A 59 -2.87 4.76 13.69
CA PHE A 59 -2.30 5.86 12.93
C PHE A 59 -3.39 6.72 12.32
N GLU A 60 -3.34 8.03 12.56
CA GLU A 60 -4.34 8.98 12.08
C GLU A 60 -4.34 9.09 10.55
N TYR A 61 -5.35 8.51 9.90
CA TYR A 61 -5.52 8.48 8.45
C TYR A 61 -5.38 9.87 7.81
N GLU A 62 -6.07 10.88 8.36
CA GLU A 62 -6.05 12.26 7.84
C GLU A 62 -4.65 12.88 7.82
N LYS A 63 -3.78 12.51 8.77
CA LYS A 63 -2.39 12.99 8.79
C LYS A 63 -1.58 12.37 7.66
N VAL A 64 -1.77 11.07 7.41
CA VAL A 64 -1.10 10.35 6.33
C VAL A 64 -1.58 10.88 4.99
N ARG A 65 -2.90 10.94 4.79
CA ARG A 65 -3.55 11.43 3.57
C ARG A 65 -3.04 12.80 3.15
N LYS A 66 -2.95 13.73 4.11
CA LYS A 66 -2.44 15.08 3.85
C LYS A 66 -1.06 15.09 3.19
N PHE A 67 -0.13 14.23 3.62
CA PHE A 67 1.20 14.16 3.01
C PHE A 67 1.17 13.46 1.66
N VAL A 68 0.31 12.45 1.48
CA VAL A 68 0.10 11.81 0.18
C VAL A 68 -0.40 12.82 -0.84
N GLU A 69 -1.39 13.65 -0.50
CA GLU A 69 -1.92 14.72 -1.38
C GLU A 69 -0.84 15.76 -1.73
N ILE A 70 0.00 16.15 -0.77
CA ILE A 70 1.13 17.06 -1.02
C ILE A 70 2.14 16.43 -2.00
N ASN A 71 2.41 15.13 -1.85
CA ASN A 71 3.43 14.43 -2.62
C ASN A 71 2.97 14.00 -4.01
N PHE A 72 1.65 13.89 -4.22
CA PHE A 72 1.01 13.44 -5.45
C PHE A 72 -0.21 14.31 -5.83
N PRO A 73 -0.02 15.62 -6.10
CA PRO A 73 -1.14 16.56 -6.30
C PRO A 73 -1.99 16.28 -7.55
N GLU A 74 -1.46 15.51 -8.51
CA GLU A 74 -2.15 15.15 -9.76
C GLU A 74 -2.96 13.84 -9.65
N TYR A 75 -2.90 13.14 -8.50
CA TYR A 75 -3.66 11.92 -8.27
C TYR A 75 -5.06 12.21 -7.71
N GLY A 76 -6.00 11.32 -8.02
CA GLY A 76 -7.36 11.44 -7.54
C GLY A 76 -8.25 10.30 -8.01
N TRP A 77 -9.53 10.62 -8.23
CA TRP A 77 -10.57 9.65 -8.56
C TRP A 77 -10.38 8.97 -9.91
N TYR A 78 -10.72 7.68 -9.99
CA TYR A 78 -10.70 6.90 -11.22
C TYR A 78 -11.86 5.89 -11.28
N HIS A 79 -12.16 5.42 -12.49
CA HIS A 79 -13.10 4.32 -12.66
C HIS A 79 -12.39 2.99 -12.44
N SER A 80 -12.96 2.14 -11.61
CA SER A 80 -12.52 0.77 -11.39
C SER A 80 -13.64 -0.22 -11.74
N LEU A 81 -13.25 -1.47 -11.98
CA LEU A 81 -14.14 -2.57 -12.30
C LEU A 81 -14.15 -3.55 -11.12
N ILE A 82 -15.33 -3.89 -10.61
CA ILE A 82 -15.47 -4.86 -9.52
C ILE A 82 -14.99 -6.25 -9.97
N ASN A 83 -15.43 -6.70 -11.15
CA ASN A 83 -15.08 -8.02 -11.69
C ASN A 83 -14.23 -7.90 -12.96
N SER A 84 -12.98 -7.44 -12.82
CA SER A 84 -12.05 -7.31 -13.96
C SER A 84 -11.79 -8.61 -14.75
N HIS A 85 -12.10 -9.76 -14.16
CA HIS A 85 -11.95 -11.09 -14.77
C HIS A 85 -13.21 -11.58 -15.52
N LYS A 86 -14.32 -10.83 -15.52
CA LYS A 86 -15.57 -11.18 -16.21
C LYS A 86 -15.82 -10.20 -17.36
N ILE A 87 -16.16 -10.74 -18.52
CA ILE A 87 -16.63 -9.94 -19.65
C ILE A 87 -18.16 -9.96 -19.60
N THR A 88 -18.76 -8.86 -19.12
CA THR A 88 -20.22 -8.69 -19.10
C THR A 88 -20.57 -7.34 -19.73
N GLU A 89 -21.69 -7.26 -20.45
CA GLU A 89 -22.12 -6.02 -21.12
C GLU A 89 -22.62 -4.94 -20.15
N SER A 90 -22.81 -5.28 -18.86
CA SER A 90 -23.45 -4.44 -17.85
C SER A 90 -22.67 -4.42 -16.53
N GLU A 91 -21.34 -4.42 -16.58
CA GLU A 91 -20.53 -4.31 -15.37
C GLU A 91 -20.71 -2.92 -14.74
N ASN A 92 -20.96 -2.88 -13.44
CA ASN A 92 -21.07 -1.61 -12.72
C ASN A 92 -19.68 -0.98 -12.60
N LEU A 93 -19.53 0.22 -13.16
CA LEU A 93 -18.38 1.06 -12.85
C LEU A 93 -18.45 1.44 -11.37
N VAL A 94 -17.35 1.24 -10.67
CA VAL A 94 -17.14 1.79 -9.33
C VAL A 94 -16.10 2.88 -9.38
N THR A 95 -16.12 3.72 -8.36
CA THR A 95 -15.16 4.80 -8.20
C THR A 95 -14.07 4.35 -7.23
N GLY A 96 -12.80 4.47 -7.63
CA GLY A 96 -11.64 4.36 -6.75
C GLY A 96 -10.98 5.73 -6.57
N ASP A 97 -10.15 5.87 -5.54
CA ASP A 97 -9.37 7.08 -5.24
C ASP A 97 -7.89 6.70 -5.08
N ALA A 98 -7.03 7.21 -5.96
CA ALA A 98 -5.61 6.88 -5.93
C ALA A 98 -4.89 7.44 -4.70
N ILE A 99 -5.41 8.52 -4.10
CA ILE A 99 -4.91 9.07 -2.83
C ILE A 99 -5.28 8.13 -1.69
N ASP A 100 -6.51 7.61 -1.69
CA ASP A 100 -6.98 6.63 -0.71
C ASP A 100 -6.15 5.34 -0.78
N ASP A 101 -5.97 4.79 -1.99
CA ASP A 101 -5.16 3.60 -2.22
C ASP A 101 -3.75 3.72 -1.62
N LEU A 102 -3.06 4.84 -1.88
CA LEU A 102 -1.73 5.08 -1.33
C LEU A 102 -1.75 5.31 0.18
N THR A 103 -2.76 6.02 0.69
CA THR A 103 -2.89 6.33 2.11
C THR A 103 -3.06 5.05 2.93
N ASP A 104 -3.93 4.16 2.50
CA ASP A 104 -4.19 2.89 3.17
C ASP A 104 -2.97 1.98 3.13
N ILE A 105 -2.32 1.83 1.96
CA ILE A 105 -1.08 1.04 1.85
C ILE A 105 -0.01 1.60 2.78
N ILE A 106 0.20 2.91 2.81
CA ILE A 106 1.24 3.52 3.65
C ILE A 106 0.91 3.31 5.13
N LYS A 107 -0.34 3.55 5.53
CA LYS A 107 -0.79 3.36 6.92
C LYS A 107 -0.60 1.91 7.37
N ASP A 108 -1.00 0.95 6.55
CA ASP A 108 -0.82 -0.47 6.82
C ASP A 108 0.67 -0.83 6.97
N MET A 109 1.54 -0.24 6.14
CA MET A 109 2.98 -0.45 6.27
C MET A 109 3.58 0.22 7.52
N MET A 110 2.98 1.30 8.04
CA MET A 110 3.35 1.87 9.34
C MET A 110 3.06 0.90 10.48
N GLU A 111 1.93 0.21 10.42
CA GLU A 111 1.56 -0.83 11.40
C GLU A 111 2.48 -2.03 11.34
N VAL A 112 2.79 -2.52 10.14
CA VAL A 112 3.79 -3.58 9.94
C VAL A 112 5.14 -3.17 10.52
N LYS A 113 5.62 -1.96 10.21
CA LYS A 113 6.88 -1.45 10.75
C LYS A 113 6.86 -1.41 12.27
N TRP A 114 5.81 -0.83 12.85
CA TRP A 114 5.69 -0.71 14.30
C TRP A 114 5.71 -2.08 14.98
N THR A 115 4.98 -3.05 14.42
CA THR A 115 4.92 -4.43 14.95
C THR A 115 6.30 -5.11 14.91
N ILE A 116 7.04 -4.96 13.80
CA ILE A 116 8.42 -5.48 13.70
C ILE A 116 9.34 -4.85 14.76
N GLU A 117 9.15 -3.57 15.07
CA GLU A 117 10.03 -2.80 15.96
C GLU A 117 9.69 -2.95 17.45
N ASN A 118 8.43 -3.24 17.79
CA ASN A 118 7.94 -3.20 19.18
C ASN A 118 7.47 -4.56 19.70
N GLU A 119 7.08 -5.49 18.82
CA GLU A 119 6.66 -6.84 19.21
C GLU A 119 7.69 -7.88 18.76
N SER A 120 7.61 -8.32 17.51
CA SER A 120 8.50 -9.32 16.95
C SER A 120 8.53 -9.26 15.42
N ALA A 121 9.63 -9.74 14.83
CA ALA A 121 9.73 -9.86 13.38
C ALA A 121 8.66 -10.83 12.82
N SER A 122 8.36 -11.92 13.53
CA SER A 122 7.35 -12.91 13.12
C SER A 122 5.95 -12.29 13.09
N ASN A 123 5.56 -11.53 14.11
CA ASN A 123 4.26 -10.85 14.18
C ASN A 123 4.14 -9.83 13.06
N GLY A 124 5.21 -9.08 12.81
CA GLY A 124 5.26 -8.15 11.69
C GLY A 124 5.10 -8.82 10.33
N MET A 125 5.70 -10.00 10.13
CA MET A 125 5.54 -10.76 8.87
C MET A 125 4.15 -11.35 8.74
N TRP A 126 3.58 -11.85 9.83
CA TRP A 126 2.19 -12.30 9.86
C TRP A 126 1.24 -11.15 9.51
N LEU A 127 1.40 -9.99 10.14
CA LEU A 127 0.58 -8.81 9.89
C LEU A 127 0.74 -8.32 8.46
N PHE A 128 1.97 -8.30 7.93
CA PHE A 128 2.23 -7.98 6.53
C PHE A 128 1.47 -8.93 5.58
N ASN A 129 1.52 -10.24 5.81
CA ASN A 129 0.76 -11.20 5.02
C ASN A 129 -0.75 -10.95 5.11
N PHE A 130 -1.26 -10.74 6.32
CA PHE A 130 -2.68 -10.52 6.58
C PHE A 130 -3.19 -9.28 5.85
N LEU A 131 -2.52 -8.13 6.01
CA LEU A 131 -2.89 -6.87 5.38
C LEU A 131 -2.76 -6.93 3.86
N MET A 132 -1.69 -7.54 3.34
CA MET A 132 -1.56 -7.76 1.90
C MET A 132 -2.74 -8.57 1.36
N GLN A 133 -3.06 -9.72 1.95
CA GLN A 133 -4.10 -10.61 1.47
C GLN A 133 -5.51 -10.02 1.53
N HIS A 134 -5.81 -9.22 2.55
CA HIS A 134 -7.18 -8.78 2.85
C HIS A 134 -7.46 -7.31 2.58
N HIS A 135 -6.43 -6.50 2.30
CA HIS A 135 -6.57 -5.06 2.15
C HIS A 135 -5.63 -4.49 1.07
N CYS A 136 -4.32 -4.42 1.34
CA CYS A 136 -3.35 -3.71 0.50
C CYS A 136 -3.25 -4.22 -0.93
N GLU A 137 -3.36 -5.53 -1.18
CA GLU A 137 -3.15 -6.08 -2.53
C GLU A 137 -4.15 -5.50 -3.54
N GLN A 138 -5.41 -5.28 -3.14
CA GLN A 138 -6.41 -4.70 -4.01
C GLN A 138 -6.12 -3.21 -4.31
N HIS A 139 -5.83 -2.42 -3.28
CA HIS A 139 -5.45 -1.00 -3.45
C HIS A 139 -4.20 -0.86 -4.32
N LEU A 140 -3.20 -1.73 -4.11
CA LEU A 140 -1.95 -1.73 -4.86
C LEU A 140 -2.20 -2.01 -6.35
N VAL A 141 -2.95 -3.07 -6.67
CA VAL A 141 -3.23 -3.43 -8.06
C VAL A 141 -4.07 -2.34 -8.74
N ASN A 142 -5.05 -1.77 -8.05
CA ASN A 142 -5.86 -0.69 -8.60
C ASN A 142 -5.02 0.56 -8.87
N PHE A 143 -4.19 0.97 -7.91
CA PHE A 143 -3.30 2.11 -8.06
C PHE A 143 -2.32 1.92 -9.21
N LEU A 144 -1.69 0.74 -9.34
CA LEU A 144 -0.77 0.46 -10.44
C LEU A 144 -1.47 0.54 -11.81
N LYS A 145 -2.72 0.08 -11.89
CA LYS A 145 -3.53 0.23 -13.10
C LYS A 145 -3.82 1.69 -13.42
N TYR A 146 -4.25 2.45 -12.42
CA TYR A 146 -4.50 3.89 -12.51
C TYR A 146 -3.25 4.66 -13.00
N ALA A 147 -2.11 4.45 -12.33
CA ALA A 147 -0.86 5.12 -12.65
C ALA A 147 -0.36 4.80 -14.06
N LYS A 148 -0.59 3.56 -14.53
CA LYS A 148 -0.29 3.17 -15.90
C LYS A 148 -1.21 3.86 -16.90
N ASP A 149 -2.51 3.96 -16.63
CA ASP A 149 -3.48 4.55 -17.57
C ASP A 149 -3.32 6.08 -17.72
N GLN A 150 -2.86 6.77 -16.68
CA GLN A 150 -2.52 8.20 -16.75
C GLN A 150 -1.41 8.51 -17.76
N LYS A 151 -0.54 7.53 -18.07
CA LYS A 151 0.62 7.71 -18.95
C LYS A 151 0.35 7.40 -20.43
N GLY A 152 -0.85 6.90 -20.77
CA GLY A 152 -1.23 6.46 -22.12
C GLY A 152 -0.80 5.03 -22.46
#